data_AF-A0A086Y1C4-F1
#
_entry.id   AF-A0A086Y1C4-F1
#
_cell.length_a   1.000
_cell.length_b   1.000
_cell.length_c   1.000
_cell.angle_alpha   90.00
_cell.angle_beta   90.00
_cell.angle_gamma   90.00
#
_symmetry.space_group_name_H-M   'P 1'
#
loop_
_entity.id
_entity.type
_entity.pdbx_description
1 polymer ?
#
loop_
_entity_poly.entity_id
_entity_poly.type
_entity_poly.pdbx_seq_one_letter_code
_entity_poly.pdbx_strand_id
1 'polypeptide(L)'
;MARGWIGTPYLHQASAQGAGTDCLGLLRGVWRALYGHEPEAIPAYTPDWSEPAREERLWLAARRHMIVLSEQAGSAPEAEGEVLLFRLRDGGVAKHLGIVSRPGSDPAGAAFIHAYGGHAVLESPLSRPWQRRIAARFAFPATDLSEGTR
;
A
#
# COMPACT_ATOMS: atom_id res chain seq x y z
N MET A 1 -9.87 -7.41 5.16
CA MET A 1 -9.46 -6.17 5.88
C MET A 1 -9.45 -4.94 4.96
N ALA A 2 -8.60 -4.86 3.92
CA ALA A 2 -8.52 -3.66 3.06
C ALA A 2 -9.84 -3.24 2.39
N ARG A 3 -10.65 -4.19 1.90
CA ARG A 3 -11.98 -3.90 1.30
C ARG A 3 -12.93 -3.11 2.21
N GLY A 4 -12.83 -3.28 3.54
CA GLY A 4 -13.65 -2.54 4.49
C GLY A 4 -13.37 -1.03 4.51
N TRP A 5 -12.23 -0.59 3.95
CA TRP A 5 -11.89 0.82 3.86
C TRP A 5 -12.49 1.52 2.65
N ILE A 6 -13.00 0.79 1.65
CA ILE A 6 -13.59 1.38 0.44
C ILE A 6 -14.68 2.38 0.84
N GLY A 7 -14.62 3.58 0.25
CA GLY A 7 -15.48 4.71 0.59
C GLY A 7 -14.94 5.64 1.68
N THR A 8 -13.86 5.28 2.38
CA THR A 8 -13.21 6.20 3.35
C THR A 8 -12.67 7.43 2.61
N PRO A 9 -13.06 8.66 2.96
CA PRO A 9 -12.62 9.86 2.26
C PRO A 9 -11.10 10.04 2.27
N TYR A 10 -10.55 10.64 1.21
CA TYR A 10 -9.14 11.01 1.21
C TYR A 10 -8.89 12.18 2.18
N LEU A 11 -8.03 11.95 3.17
CA LEU A 11 -7.55 12.99 4.09
C LEU A 11 -6.06 12.76 4.35
N HIS A 12 -5.23 13.71 3.92
CA HIS A 12 -3.77 13.65 4.02
C HIS A 12 -3.33 13.42 5.47
N GLN A 13 -2.41 12.47 5.69
CA GLN A 13 -1.90 11.98 6.99
C GLN A 13 -2.90 11.26 7.90
N ALA A 14 -4.19 11.23 7.55
CA ALA A 14 -5.18 10.53 8.36
C ALA A 14 -5.11 9.01 8.16
N SER A 15 -5.65 8.25 9.12
CA SER A 15 -5.70 6.79 9.10
C SER A 15 -6.91 6.30 9.90
N ALA A 16 -8.10 6.80 9.59
CA ALA A 16 -9.35 6.47 10.27
C ALA A 16 -10.38 5.93 9.27
N GLN A 17 -10.70 4.64 9.37
CA GLN A 17 -11.66 3.98 8.48
C GLN A 17 -13.02 4.70 8.55
N GLY A 18 -13.60 5.03 7.40
CA GLY A 18 -14.85 5.77 7.26
C GLY A 18 -14.77 7.28 7.50
N ALA A 19 -13.69 7.80 8.13
CA ALA A 19 -13.57 9.21 8.50
C ALA A 19 -12.51 9.98 7.69
N GLY A 20 -11.42 9.31 7.29
CA GLY A 20 -10.37 9.94 6.51
C GLY A 20 -9.08 9.13 6.45
N THR A 21 -8.49 9.01 5.27
CA THR A 21 -7.19 8.33 5.08
C THR A 21 -6.44 8.80 3.85
N ASP A 22 -5.12 8.70 3.84
CA ASP A 22 -4.35 8.67 2.60
C ASP A 22 -3.82 7.26 2.30
N CYS A 23 -2.95 7.12 1.28
CA CYS A 23 -2.44 5.81 0.87
C CYS A 23 -1.59 5.12 1.96
N LEU A 24 -0.79 5.89 2.71
CA LEU A 24 -0.04 5.37 3.84
C LEU A 24 -0.96 5.13 5.04
N GLY A 25 -1.92 6.02 5.26
CA GLY A 25 -2.99 5.86 6.24
C GLY A 25 -3.77 4.56 6.07
N LEU A 26 -4.07 4.15 4.84
CA LEU A 26 -4.75 2.90 4.54
C LEU A 26 -3.87 1.72 4.97
N LEU A 27 -2.59 1.73 4.57
CA LEU A 27 -1.64 0.68 4.94
C LEU A 27 -1.47 0.58 6.46
N ARG A 28 -1.30 1.71 7.15
CA ARG A 28 -1.23 1.78 8.62
C ARG A 28 -2.49 1.20 9.27
N GLY A 29 -3.65 1.50 8.70
CA GLY A 29 -4.93 0.97 9.17
C GLY A 29 -5.04 -0.54 9.07
N VAL A 30 -4.65 -1.10 7.93
CA VAL A 30 -4.56 -2.56 7.75
C VAL A 30 -3.52 -3.17 8.68
N TRP A 31 -2.37 -2.51 8.86
CA TRP A 31 -1.34 -2.94 9.80
C TRP A 31 -1.88 -3.03 11.23
N ARG A 32 -2.54 -1.98 11.74
CA ARG A 32 -3.14 -2.01 13.09
C ARG A 32 -4.19 -3.12 13.23
N ALA A 33 -4.94 -3.40 12.18
CA ALA A 33 -5.90 -4.51 12.21
C ALA A 33 -5.23 -5.89 12.29
N LEU A 34 -4.03 -6.04 11.74
CA LEU A 34 -3.26 -7.29 11.75
C LEU A 34 -2.42 -7.46 13.04
N TYR A 35 -1.83 -6.38 13.55
CA TYR A 35 -0.80 -6.43 14.59
C TYR A 35 -1.17 -5.69 15.88
N GLY A 36 -2.28 -4.94 15.91
CA GLY A 36 -2.72 -4.16 17.07
C GLY A 36 -1.95 -2.87 17.35
N HIS A 37 -0.85 -2.60 16.64
CA HIS A 37 -0.02 -1.39 16.78
C HIS A 37 0.45 -0.86 15.41
N GLU A 38 1.22 0.22 15.36
CA GLU A 38 1.90 0.67 14.13
C GLU A 38 3.39 0.27 14.14
N PRO A 39 4.02 0.08 12.97
CA PRO A 39 5.42 -0.36 12.90
C PRO A 39 6.41 0.70 13.38
N GLU A 40 6.12 1.97 13.10
CA GLU A 40 6.90 3.13 13.55
C GLU A 40 6.03 4.38 13.64
N ALA A 41 6.47 5.37 14.41
CA ALA A 41 5.82 6.66 14.45
C ALA A 41 6.04 7.40 13.12
N ILE A 42 4.95 7.87 12.51
CA ILE A 42 4.99 8.56 11.22
C ILE A 42 5.19 10.05 11.45
N PRO A 43 6.27 10.67 10.94
CA PRO A 43 6.44 12.11 11.02
C PRO A 43 5.39 12.81 10.16
N ALA A 44 5.10 14.08 10.46
CA ALA A 44 4.32 14.90 9.53
C ALA A 44 5.08 15.00 8.19
N TYR A 45 4.38 14.77 7.09
CA TYR A 45 4.90 14.85 5.73
C TYR A 45 4.01 15.67 4.80
N THR A 46 4.59 16.32 3.81
CA THR A 46 3.85 17.10 2.81
C THR A 46 3.36 16.22 1.64
N PRO A 47 2.42 16.67 0.80
CA PRO A 47 2.03 15.89 -0.40
C PRO A 47 3.17 15.65 -1.40
N ASP A 48 4.15 16.56 -1.46
CA ASP A 48 5.37 16.45 -2.25
C ASP A 48 6.52 15.76 -1.49
N TRP A 49 6.21 15.10 -0.36
CA TRP A 49 7.22 14.51 0.52
C TRP A 49 8.25 13.69 -0.23
N SER A 50 9.52 14.03 0.05
CA SER A 50 10.72 13.41 -0.51
C SER A 50 10.97 13.65 -2.01
N GLU A 51 10.09 14.35 -2.75
CA GLU A 51 10.32 14.67 -4.16
C GLU A 51 11.51 15.64 -4.37
N PRO A 52 11.63 16.77 -3.63
CA PRO A 52 12.73 17.71 -3.86
C PRO A 52 14.10 17.11 -3.57
N ALA A 53 14.19 16.27 -2.53
CA ALA A 53 15.42 15.60 -2.11
C ALA A 53 15.69 14.28 -2.87
N ARG A 54 14.71 13.80 -3.66
CA ARG A 54 14.73 12.49 -4.33
C ARG A 54 15.02 11.30 -3.40
N GLU A 55 14.51 11.37 -2.17
CA GLU A 55 14.73 10.34 -1.17
C GLU A 55 13.64 9.26 -1.23
N GLU A 56 14.03 7.99 -1.30
CA GLU A 56 13.10 6.85 -1.35
C GLU A 56 12.59 6.47 0.06
N ARG A 57 12.09 7.45 0.83
CA ARG A 57 11.75 7.27 2.26
C ARG A 57 10.72 6.16 2.50
N LEU A 58 9.65 6.16 1.71
CA LEU A 58 8.58 5.16 1.84
C LEU A 58 9.06 3.76 1.45
N TRP A 59 9.90 3.67 0.42
CA TRP A 59 10.56 2.41 0.05
C TRP A 59 11.43 1.89 1.19
N LEU A 60 12.34 2.73 1.71
CA LEU A 60 13.23 2.35 2.80
C LEU A 60 12.45 1.95 4.06
N ALA A 61 11.35 2.63 4.37
CA ALA A 61 10.46 2.25 5.47
C ALA A 61 9.80 0.89 5.24
N ALA A 62 9.22 0.66 4.05
CA ALA A 62 8.63 -0.62 3.70
C ALA A 62 9.65 -1.76 3.80
N ARG A 63 10.90 -1.57 3.35
CA ARG A 63 11.98 -2.56 3.47
C ARG A 63 12.38 -2.90 4.90
N ARG A 64 12.27 -1.95 5.84
CA ARG A 64 12.59 -2.20 7.25
C ARG A 64 11.52 -3.05 7.94
N HIS A 65 10.27 -2.89 7.52
CA HIS A 65 9.12 -3.45 8.25
C HIS A 65 8.45 -4.63 7.54
N MET A 66 8.63 -4.80 6.24
CA MET A 66 7.93 -5.79 5.41
C MET A 66 8.91 -6.75 4.73
N ILE A 67 8.38 -7.91 4.31
CA ILE A 67 9.13 -8.88 3.52
C ILE A 67 9.16 -8.38 2.08
N VAL A 68 10.36 -8.16 1.53
CA VAL A 68 10.54 -7.78 0.13
C VAL A 68 10.27 -8.99 -0.76
N LEU A 69 9.27 -8.90 -1.65
CA LEU A 69 8.96 -9.94 -2.61
C LEU A 69 9.64 -9.69 -3.96
N SER A 70 9.64 -8.43 -4.41
CA SER A 70 10.30 -8.04 -5.64
C SER A 70 10.60 -6.54 -5.66
N GLU A 71 11.73 -6.17 -6.24
CA GLU A 71 12.12 -4.78 -6.54
C GLU A 71 12.24 -4.58 -8.06
N GLN A 72 11.62 -5.48 -8.84
CA GLN A 72 11.66 -5.52 -10.29
C GLN A 72 10.24 -5.70 -10.83
N ALA A 73 9.80 -4.78 -11.69
CA ALA A 73 8.51 -4.89 -12.35
C ALA A 73 8.44 -6.17 -13.20
N GLY A 74 7.30 -6.88 -13.14
CA GLY A 74 6.99 -8.00 -14.04
C GLY A 74 7.71 -9.33 -13.73
N SER A 75 8.28 -9.51 -12.53
CA SER A 75 8.98 -10.73 -12.13
C SER A 75 8.07 -11.97 -12.00
N ALA A 76 6.84 -11.80 -11.52
CA ALA A 76 5.78 -12.81 -11.41
C ALA A 76 4.42 -12.11 -11.21
N PRO A 77 3.27 -12.79 -11.39
CA PRO A 77 1.98 -12.22 -10.98
C PRO A 77 1.95 -11.83 -9.50
N GLU A 78 1.23 -10.77 -9.15
CA GLU A 78 0.99 -10.36 -7.77
C GLU A 78 -0.04 -11.27 -7.09
N ALA A 79 0.21 -11.68 -5.85
CA ALA A 79 -0.74 -12.39 -5.00
C ALA A 79 -1.67 -11.41 -4.25
N GLU A 80 -2.86 -11.89 -3.87
CA GLU A 80 -3.79 -11.09 -3.03
C GLU A 80 -3.15 -10.73 -1.69
N GLY A 81 -3.36 -9.50 -1.24
CA GLY A 81 -2.81 -8.98 0.02
C GLY A 81 -1.39 -8.42 -0.07
N GLU A 82 -0.69 -8.59 -1.19
CA GLU A 82 0.60 -7.92 -1.40
C GLU A 82 0.44 -6.39 -1.38
N VAL A 83 1.45 -5.72 -0.83
CA VAL A 83 1.57 -4.26 -0.85
C VAL A 83 2.40 -3.84 -2.04
N LEU A 84 1.81 -2.99 -2.87
CA LEU A 84 2.43 -2.41 -4.05
C LEU A 84 2.93 -1.01 -3.72
N LEU A 85 4.20 -0.75 -3.99
CA LEU A 85 4.79 0.58 -3.96
C LEU A 85 4.94 1.10 -5.37
N PHE A 86 4.40 2.29 -5.64
CA PHE A 86 4.35 2.88 -6.97
C PHE A 86 5.18 4.15 -7.10
N ARG A 87 5.74 4.30 -8.29
CA ARG A 87 6.34 5.54 -8.81
C ARG A 87 5.37 6.17 -9.82
N LEU A 88 4.68 7.23 -9.40
CA LEU A 88 3.61 7.83 -10.21
C LEU A 88 4.12 8.60 -11.45
N ARG A 89 5.37 9.06 -11.42
CA ARG A 89 6.03 9.82 -12.49
C ARG A 89 7.42 9.27 -12.74
N ASP A 90 7.82 9.18 -14.01
CA ASP A 90 9.17 8.78 -14.38
C ASP A 90 10.20 9.72 -13.72
N GLY A 91 11.22 9.15 -13.08
CA GLY A 91 12.24 9.90 -12.34
C GLY A 91 11.81 10.55 -11.01
N GLY A 92 10.52 10.52 -10.64
CA GLY A 92 10.05 10.91 -9.30
C GLY A 92 10.19 9.77 -8.30
N VAL A 93 10.17 10.00 -6.98
CA VAL A 93 10.33 8.93 -5.95
C VAL A 93 9.14 7.98 -5.87
N ALA A 94 9.35 6.77 -5.32
CA ALA A 94 8.28 5.83 -5.06
C ALA A 94 7.54 6.22 -3.75
N LYS A 95 6.29 6.68 -3.88
CA LYS A 95 5.57 7.32 -2.77
C LYS A 95 4.06 7.08 -2.74
N HIS A 96 3.56 6.18 -3.57
CA HIS A 96 2.14 5.82 -3.57
C HIS A 96 1.99 4.33 -3.26
N LEU A 97 1.03 3.98 -2.42
CA LEU A 97 0.81 2.61 -1.97
C LEU A 97 -0.55 2.07 -2.42
N GLY A 98 -0.62 0.77 -2.60
CA GLY A 98 -1.86 0.03 -2.78
C GLY A 98 -1.73 -1.41 -2.27
N ILE A 99 -2.87 -2.06 -2.05
CA ILE A 99 -2.93 -3.47 -1.60
C ILE A 99 -3.65 -4.28 -2.67
N VAL A 100 -3.04 -5.36 -3.14
CA VAL A 100 -3.64 -6.23 -4.15
C VAL A 100 -4.92 -6.85 -3.60
N SER A 101 -6.02 -6.68 -4.32
CA SER A 101 -7.32 -7.26 -3.97
C SER A 101 -7.73 -8.40 -4.90
N ARG A 102 -7.26 -8.39 -6.15
CA ARG A 102 -7.35 -9.55 -7.05
C ARG A 102 -6.00 -9.80 -7.70
N PRO A 103 -5.49 -11.05 -7.66
CA PRO A 103 -4.15 -11.37 -8.13
C PRO A 103 -4.03 -11.22 -9.65
N GLY A 104 -2.78 -11.17 -10.14
CA GLY A 104 -2.46 -11.08 -11.57
C GLY A 104 -3.03 -12.22 -12.42
N SER A 105 -3.24 -13.38 -11.81
CA SER A 105 -3.81 -14.58 -12.43
C SER A 105 -5.34 -14.63 -12.43
N ASP A 106 -6.02 -13.63 -11.86
CA ASP A 106 -7.48 -13.61 -11.76
C ASP A 106 -8.14 -13.46 -13.16
N PRO A 107 -9.07 -14.36 -13.56
CA PRO A 107 -9.76 -14.28 -14.84
C PRO A 107 -10.57 -12.99 -15.05
N ALA A 108 -11.04 -12.36 -13.97
CA ALA A 108 -11.75 -11.07 -13.99
C ALA A 108 -10.80 -9.87 -14.07
N GLY A 109 -9.48 -10.12 -14.06
CA GLY A 109 -8.43 -9.13 -14.14
C GLY A 109 -7.97 -8.62 -12.78
N ALA A 110 -6.66 -8.42 -12.67
CA ALA A 110 -5.99 -7.93 -11.46
C ALA A 110 -6.57 -6.60 -10.97
N ALA A 111 -6.62 -6.44 -9.64
CA ALA A 111 -7.14 -5.24 -8.99
C ALA A 111 -6.39 -4.95 -7.69
N PHE A 112 -6.44 -3.69 -7.26
CA PHE A 112 -5.81 -3.23 -6.04
C PHE A 112 -6.62 -2.12 -5.39
N ILE A 113 -6.52 -2.02 -4.07
CA ILE A 113 -7.18 -1.02 -3.26
C ILE A 113 -6.17 0.05 -2.85
N HIS A 114 -6.53 1.31 -3.04
CA HIS A 114 -5.70 2.45 -2.66
C HIS A 114 -6.56 3.66 -2.32
N ALA A 115 -5.99 4.60 -1.56
CA ALA A 115 -6.53 5.95 -1.40
C ALA A 115 -5.74 6.90 -2.28
N TYR A 116 -6.41 7.78 -3.03
CA TYR A 116 -5.73 8.82 -3.81
C TYR A 116 -6.42 10.18 -3.71
N GLY A 117 -5.64 11.24 -3.91
CA GLY A 117 -6.06 12.61 -3.64
C GLY A 117 -7.34 13.02 -4.38
N GLY A 118 -8.19 13.79 -3.70
CA GLY A 118 -9.47 14.29 -4.24
C GLY A 118 -10.58 13.24 -4.35
N HIS A 119 -10.37 12.03 -3.81
CA HIS A 119 -11.32 10.92 -3.91
C HIS A 119 -11.50 10.24 -2.54
N ALA A 120 -11.58 8.91 -2.52
CA ALA A 120 -11.71 8.06 -1.36
C ALA A 120 -10.78 6.85 -1.51
N VAL A 121 -10.85 5.91 -0.59
CA VAL A 121 -10.38 4.55 -0.83
C VAL A 121 -11.30 3.89 -1.85
N LEU A 122 -10.72 3.31 -2.89
CA LEU A 122 -11.44 2.52 -3.90
C LEU A 122 -10.60 1.34 -4.39
N GLU A 123 -11.27 0.43 -5.08
CA GLU A 123 -10.65 -0.64 -5.84
C GLU A 123 -10.51 -0.21 -7.31
N SER A 124 -9.28 -0.29 -7.82
CA SER A 124 -8.91 0.05 -9.19
C SER A 124 -8.41 -1.19 -9.93
N PRO A 125 -8.67 -1.31 -11.25
CA PRO A 125 -7.98 -2.31 -12.07
C PRO A 125 -6.47 -2.07 -12.01
N LEU A 126 -5.69 -3.13 -11.73
CA LEU A 126 -4.23 -3.10 -11.82
C LEU A 126 -3.82 -3.26 -13.29
N SER A 127 -4.18 -2.28 -14.10
CA SER A 127 -3.95 -2.27 -15.55
C SER A 127 -2.46 -2.14 -15.90
N ARG A 128 -2.10 -2.42 -17.16
CA ARG A 128 -0.69 -2.33 -17.62
C ARG A 128 -0.01 -0.98 -17.29
N PRO A 129 -0.66 0.20 -17.43
CA PRO A 129 -0.07 1.46 -16.98
C PRO A 129 0.24 1.52 -15.49
N TRP A 130 -0.55 0.89 -14.62
CA TRP A 130 -0.25 0.79 -13.20
C TRP A 130 0.88 -0.20 -12.93
N GLN A 131 0.85 -1.37 -13.57
CA GLN A 131 1.89 -2.40 -13.42
C GLN A 131 3.28 -1.85 -13.75
N ARG A 132 3.41 -1.06 -14.82
CA ARG A 132 4.68 -0.41 -15.21
C ARG A 132 5.21 0.59 -14.17
N ARG A 133 4.37 1.06 -13.24
CA ARG A 133 4.74 2.01 -12.19
C ARG A 133 5.09 1.32 -10.88
N ILE A 134 4.95 0.00 -10.77
CA ILE A 134 5.34 -0.75 -9.57
C ILE A 134 6.86 -0.65 -9.43
N ALA A 135 7.30 -0.03 -8.33
CA ALA A 135 8.69 0.10 -7.94
C ALA A 135 9.13 -1.09 -7.08
N ALA A 136 8.25 -1.57 -6.20
CA ALA A 136 8.51 -2.73 -5.35
C ALA A 136 7.21 -3.37 -4.86
N ARG A 137 7.32 -4.63 -4.43
CA ARG A 137 6.26 -5.47 -3.89
C ARG A 137 6.68 -6.04 -2.55
N PHE A 138 5.76 -6.04 -1.60
CA PHE A 138 6.01 -6.47 -0.23
C PHE A 138 4.90 -7.38 0.29
N ALA A 139 5.27 -8.32 1.16
CA ALA A 139 4.34 -9.03 2.00
C ALA A 139 4.39 -8.50 3.44
N PHE A 140 3.25 -8.51 4.10
CA PHE A 140 3.20 -8.36 5.56
C PHE A 140 4.01 -9.48 6.24
N PRO A 141 4.74 -9.20 7.33
CA PRO A 141 5.34 -10.26 8.14
C PRO A 141 4.31 -11.32 8.58
N ALA A 142 4.77 -12.54 8.86
CA ALA A 142 3.88 -13.53 9.44
C ALA A 142 3.40 -13.05 10.82
N THR A 143 2.09 -13.06 11.05
CA THR A 143 1.56 -13.04 12.41
C THR A 143 1.65 -14.45 12.96
N ASP A 144 2.17 -14.61 14.17
CA ASP A 144 2.14 -15.90 14.85
C ASP A 144 0.68 -16.19 15.20
N LEU A 145 -0.03 -16.90 14.31
CA LEU A 145 -1.37 -17.42 14.59
C LEU A 145 -1.22 -18.70 15.42
N SER A 146 -0.57 -18.59 16.58
CA SER A 146 -0.67 -19.59 17.63
C SER A 146 -1.60 -19.06 18.73
N GLU A 147 -2.62 -19.87 19.00
CA GLU A 147 -3.60 -19.78 20.09
C GLU A 147 -4.88 -18.95 19.87
N GLY A 148 -5.91 -19.68 19.44
CA GLY A 148 -7.32 -19.29 19.53
C GLY A 148 -8.25 -20.51 19.57
N THR A 149 -7.86 -21.59 20.25
CA THR A 149 -8.81 -22.60 20.75
C THR A 149 -8.85 -22.48 22.26
N ARG A 150 -9.85 -21.76 22.76
CA ARG A 150 -10.55 -22.04 24.03
C ARG A 150 -11.99 -21.61 23.89
#